data_AF-A0A497R3E0-F1
#
_entry.id   AF-A0A497R3E0-F1
#
_cell.length_a   1.000
_cell.length_b   1.000
_cell.length_c   1.000
_cell.angle_alpha   90.00
_cell.angle_beta   90.00
_cell.angle_gamma   90.00
#
_symmetry.space_group_name_H-M   'P 1'
#
loop_
_entity.id
_entity.type
_entity.pdbx_description
1 polymer ?
#
loop_
_entity_poly.entity_id
_entity_poly.type
_entity_poly.pdbx_seq_one_letter_code
_entity_poly.pdbx_strand_id
1 'polypeptide(L)'
;MMMATPQMIRAKIKKYKPDIVVVDSLTATDAPKGGKGRDIRHDVVFTTREFKKVAELEQIPILIVHHTTKGKDKFGEISKDVASESDEVAKVADIIYHIQSSKEMEDKNLLYFGIAKCRDGDKENFTLCCDMSVPMFGIESIGLVKEPVDRPDWL
;
A
#
# COMPACT_ATOMS: atom_id res chain seq x y z
N MET A 1 16.57 4.28 14.55
CA MET A 1 15.15 4.70 14.57
C MET A 1 14.35 3.58 15.22
N MET A 2 13.52 3.85 16.23
CA MET A 2 12.73 2.81 16.90
C MET A 2 11.53 2.47 16.00
N MET A 3 11.43 1.22 15.56
CA MET A 3 10.33 0.78 14.71
C MET A 3 9.03 0.68 15.53
N ALA A 4 7.91 1.15 14.98
CA ALA A 4 6.63 1.13 15.67
C ALA A 4 5.99 -0.26 15.57
N THR A 5 5.55 -0.83 16.70
CA THR A 5 4.81 -2.10 16.71
C THR A 5 3.29 -1.86 16.66
N PRO A 6 2.49 -2.85 16.22
CA PRO A 6 1.03 -2.74 16.26
C PRO A 6 0.46 -2.37 17.63
N GLN A 7 1.07 -2.88 18.72
CA GLN A 7 0.66 -2.56 20.08
C GLN A 7 0.97 -1.11 20.47
N MET A 8 2.10 -0.56 20.01
CA MET A 8 2.41 0.87 20.20
C MET A 8 1.42 1.76 19.44
N ILE A 9 1.06 1.36 18.21
CA ILE A 9 0.04 2.08 17.43
C ILE A 9 -1.32 2.02 18.13
N ARG A 10 -1.74 0.85 18.63
CA ARG A 10 -2.96 0.70 19.42
C ARG A 10 -2.99 1.61 20.66
N ALA A 11 -1.88 1.71 21.39
CA ALA A 11 -1.78 2.61 22.55
C ALA A 11 -1.98 4.09 22.14
N LYS A 12 -1.44 4.49 20.98
CA LYS A 12 -1.65 5.83 20.43
C LYS A 12 -3.09 6.04 19.96
N ILE A 13 -3.71 5.05 19.32
CA ILE A 13 -5.12 5.10 18.94
C ILE A 13 -5.99 5.39 20.16
N LYS A 14 -5.81 4.64 21.26
CA LYS A 14 -6.58 4.86 22.49
C LYS A 14 -6.37 6.25 23.11
N LYS A 15 -5.13 6.77 23.04
CA LYS A 15 -4.77 8.07 23.61
C LYS A 15 -5.34 9.23 22.81
N TYR A 16 -5.21 9.18 21.48
CA TYR A 16 -5.49 10.32 20.61
C TYR A 16 -6.83 10.22 19.88
N LYS A 17 -7.45 9.03 19.86
CA LYS A 17 -8.72 8.73 19.19
C LYS A 17 -8.79 9.27 17.74
N PRO A 18 -7.82 8.91 16.88
CA PRO A 18 -7.82 9.37 15.49
C PRO A 18 -8.94 8.71 14.68
N ASP A 19 -9.41 9.38 13.63
CA ASP A 19 -10.37 8.82 12.68
C ASP A 19 -9.73 7.86 11.66
N ILE A 20 -8.43 8.04 11.40
CA ILE A 20 -7.65 7.19 10.50
C ILE A 20 -6.21 7.07 11.01
N VAL A 21 -5.59 5.91 10.78
CA VAL A 21 -4.16 5.71 11.01
C VAL A 21 -3.47 5.40 9.69
N VAL A 22 -2.38 6.11 9.42
CA VAL A 22 -1.49 5.82 8.29
C VAL A 22 -0.18 5.28 8.82
N VAL A 23 0.22 4.11 8.32
CA VAL A 23 1.49 3.47 8.63
C VAL A 23 2.36 3.50 7.39
N ASP A 24 3.36 4.37 7.40
CA ASP A 24 4.32 4.51 6.31
C ASP A 24 5.38 3.39 6.39
N SER A 25 5.20 2.44 5.48
CA SER A 25 5.93 1.18 5.29
C SER A 25 5.72 0.05 6.31
N LEU A 26 5.18 -1.09 5.85
CA LEU A 26 5.20 -2.39 6.58
C LEU A 26 6.62 -2.85 6.94
N THR A 27 7.65 -2.46 6.18
CA THR A 27 9.02 -2.86 6.48
C THR A 27 9.66 -2.01 7.59
N ALA A 28 9.00 -0.92 7.99
CA ALA A 28 9.44 -0.05 9.09
C ALA A 28 8.84 -0.46 10.45
N THR A 29 8.16 -1.59 10.53
CA THR A 29 7.52 -2.10 11.75
C THR A 29 8.21 -3.36 12.26
N ASP A 30 8.49 -3.40 13.56
CA ASP A 30 9.17 -4.53 14.20
C ASP A 30 8.17 -5.67 14.47
N ALA A 31 8.43 -6.85 13.90
CA ALA A 31 7.81 -8.09 14.37
C ALA A 31 8.47 -8.55 15.68
N PRO A 32 7.71 -9.12 16.64
CA PRO A 32 8.23 -9.52 17.95
C PRO A 32 9.50 -10.39 17.84
N LYS A 33 10.51 -10.02 18.62
CA LYS A 33 11.89 -10.52 18.55
C LYS A 33 11.98 -12.05 18.61
N GLY A 34 12.54 -12.66 17.56
CA GLY A 34 13.06 -14.02 17.58
C GLY A 34 14.18 -14.25 16.56
N GLY A 35 15.40 -14.56 17.03
CA GLY A 35 16.46 -15.31 16.32
C GLY A 35 17.11 -14.76 15.03
N LYS A 36 18.39 -15.08 14.83
CA LYS A 36 19.10 -14.93 13.53
C LYS A 36 18.52 -15.94 12.54
N GLY A 37 18.13 -15.49 11.34
CA GLY A 37 17.60 -16.35 10.26
C GLY A 37 16.12 -16.17 9.92
N ARG A 38 15.49 -15.04 10.25
CA ARG A 38 14.06 -14.80 10.00
C ARG A 38 13.76 -14.50 8.54
N ASP A 39 12.71 -15.14 8.03
CA ASP A 39 12.09 -14.83 6.74
C ASP A 39 11.24 -13.56 6.88
N ILE A 40 11.66 -12.49 6.20
CA ILE A 40 10.98 -11.19 6.18
C ILE A 40 9.51 -11.33 5.78
N ARG A 41 9.19 -12.32 4.93
CA ARG A 41 7.81 -12.59 4.49
C ARG A 41 6.91 -12.98 5.66
N HIS A 42 7.44 -13.80 6.57
CA HIS A 42 6.68 -14.23 7.76
C HIS A 42 6.40 -13.05 8.70
N ASP A 43 7.34 -12.13 8.86
CA ASP A 43 7.20 -10.93 9.68
C ASP A 43 6.18 -9.95 9.10
N VAL A 44 6.17 -9.76 7.78
CA VAL A 44 5.17 -8.93 7.08
C VAL A 44 3.76 -9.50 7.25
N VAL A 45 3.59 -10.82 7.10
CA VAL A 45 2.30 -11.49 7.29
C VAL A 45 1.81 -11.39 8.72
N PHE A 46 2.69 -11.66 9.69
CA PHE A 46 2.36 -11.54 11.11
C PHE A 46 1.90 -10.12 11.46
N THR A 47 2.69 -9.13 11.06
CA THR A 47 2.44 -7.72 11.33
C THR A 47 1.12 -7.26 10.70
N THR A 48 0.85 -7.67 9.46
CA THR A 48 -0.40 -7.32 8.77
C THR A 48 -1.62 -7.88 9.50
N ARG A 49 -1.54 -9.13 9.98
CA ARG A 49 -2.61 -9.74 10.80
C ARG A 49 -2.82 -9.01 12.12
N GLU A 50 -1.75 -8.59 12.78
CA GLU A 50 -1.85 -7.81 14.01
C GLU A 50 -2.46 -6.43 13.77
N PHE A 51 -2.11 -5.74 12.68
CA PHE A 51 -2.77 -4.49 12.30
C PHE A 51 -4.24 -4.67 11.99
N LYS A 52 -4.62 -5.74 11.29
CA LYS A 52 -6.03 -6.06 11.05
C LYS A 52 -6.81 -6.23 12.34
N LYS A 53 -6.27 -6.97 13.31
CA LYS A 53 -6.87 -7.10 14.65
C LYS A 53 -6.99 -5.75 15.36
N VAL A 54 -5.98 -4.89 15.27
CA VAL A 54 -6.05 -3.54 15.87
C VAL A 54 -7.14 -2.70 15.22
N ALA A 55 -7.24 -2.71 13.90
CA ALA A 55 -8.29 -2.00 13.15
C ALA A 55 -9.69 -2.48 13.56
N GLU A 56 -9.88 -3.79 13.69
CA GLU A 56 -11.16 -4.38 14.11
C GLU A 56 -11.48 -4.11 15.59
N LEU A 57 -10.50 -4.20 16.48
CA LEU A 57 -10.72 -3.97 17.92
C LEU A 57 -11.03 -2.51 18.23
N GLU A 58 -10.33 -1.59 17.57
CA GLU A 58 -10.48 -0.15 17.82
C GLU A 58 -11.47 0.50 16.84
N GLN A 59 -12.03 -0.26 15.89
CA GLN A 59 -13.00 0.19 14.87
C GLN A 59 -12.52 1.42 14.09
N ILE A 60 -11.25 1.42 13.68
CA ILE A 60 -10.61 2.53 12.95
C ILE A 60 -9.92 2.02 11.69
N PRO A 61 -10.06 2.70 10.54
CA PRO A 61 -9.33 2.36 9.32
C PRO A 61 -7.82 2.55 9.52
N ILE A 62 -7.05 1.53 9.14
CA ILE A 62 -5.59 1.58 9.11
C ILE A 62 -5.13 1.42 7.67
N LEU A 63 -4.58 2.51 7.12
CA LEU A 63 -3.93 2.52 5.82
C LEU A 63 -2.46 2.18 6.00
N ILE A 64 -1.96 1.21 5.24
CA ILE A 64 -0.57 0.78 5.33
C ILE A 64 0.08 0.86 3.95
N VAL A 65 1.22 1.54 3.87
CA VAL A 65 2.04 1.58 2.65
C VAL A 65 2.93 0.35 2.63
N HIS A 66 3.02 -0.33 1.49
CA HIS A 66 3.91 -1.46 1.29
C HIS A 66 4.64 -1.33 -0.04
N HIS A 67 5.96 -1.47 0.00
CA HIS A 67 6.81 -1.43 -1.18
C HIS A 67 6.97 -2.86 -1.68
N THR A 68 6.43 -3.13 -2.86
CA THR A 68 6.58 -4.43 -3.50
C THR A 68 7.90 -4.47 -4.26
N THR A 69 8.62 -5.60 -4.19
CA THR A 69 9.78 -5.80 -5.05
C THR A 69 9.34 -6.02 -6.50
N LYS A 70 10.18 -5.65 -7.49
CA LYS A 70 9.91 -5.85 -8.92
C LYS A 70 9.85 -7.36 -9.24
N GLY A 71 8.68 -7.97 -9.09
CA GLY A 71 8.34 -9.21 -9.79
C GLY A 71 8.12 -8.88 -11.26
N LYS A 72 9.18 -8.85 -12.06
CA LYS A 72 9.02 -8.78 -13.52
C LYS A 72 8.45 -10.10 -13.99
N ASP A 73 7.28 -10.08 -14.62
CA ASP A 73 6.97 -11.17 -15.54
C ASP A 73 7.90 -11.11 -16.76
N LYS A 74 7.82 -12.12 -17.64
CA LYS A 74 8.67 -12.21 -18.85
C LYS A 74 8.44 -11.08 -19.86
N PHE A 75 7.44 -10.23 -19.65
CA PHE A 75 7.04 -9.13 -20.53
C PHE A 75 7.29 -7.75 -19.93
N GLY A 76 7.82 -7.68 -18.70
CA GLY A 76 8.10 -6.41 -18.03
C GLY A 76 6.88 -5.79 -17.36
N GLU A 77 5.77 -6.52 -17.30
CA GLU A 77 4.56 -6.13 -16.59
C GLU A 77 4.76 -6.42 -15.09
N ILE A 78 4.30 -5.49 -14.25
CA ILE A 78 4.06 -5.76 -12.83
C ILE A 78 2.86 -6.70 -12.84
N SER A 79 3.11 -8.01 -12.81
CA SER A 79 2.05 -8.99 -12.91
C SER A 79 1.01 -8.74 -11.81
N LYS A 80 -0.23 -9.18 -12.05
CA LYS A 80 -1.26 -9.27 -11.00
C LYS A 80 -0.77 -10.06 -9.78
N ASP A 81 0.34 -10.80 -9.92
CA ASP A 81 1.06 -11.51 -8.88
C ASP A 81 2.11 -10.67 -8.17
N VAL A 82 2.14 -9.33 -8.26
CA VAL A 82 2.97 -8.52 -7.33
C VAL A 82 2.41 -8.53 -5.90
N ALA A 83 1.22 -9.09 -5.72
CA ALA A 83 0.73 -9.62 -4.44
C ALA A 83 1.35 -10.98 -4.01
N SER A 84 2.17 -11.64 -4.85
CA SER A 84 2.72 -12.98 -4.59
C SER A 84 3.77 -13.03 -3.49
N GLU A 85 4.35 -11.90 -3.08
CA GLU A 85 5.20 -11.87 -1.89
C GLU A 85 4.40 -11.98 -0.58
N SER A 86 3.06 -11.92 -0.64
CA SER A 86 2.21 -12.46 0.44
C SER A 86 0.74 -12.58 0.02
N ASP A 87 0.36 -13.72 -0.57
CA ASP A 87 -1.03 -14.21 -0.65
C ASP A 87 -1.78 -13.97 0.67
N GLU A 88 -1.08 -14.08 1.79
CA GLU A 88 -1.61 -13.85 3.13
C GLU A 88 -1.91 -12.37 3.45
N VAL A 89 -1.08 -11.41 3.03
CA VAL A 89 -1.40 -9.98 3.14
C VAL A 89 -2.62 -9.68 2.28
N ALA A 90 -2.63 -10.23 1.07
CA ALA A 90 -3.76 -10.08 0.17
C ALA A 90 -5.04 -10.68 0.75
N LYS A 91 -4.99 -11.80 1.48
CA LYS A 91 -6.16 -12.39 2.18
C LYS A 91 -6.67 -11.51 3.33
N VAL A 92 -5.75 -10.92 4.09
CA VAL A 92 -6.06 -10.17 5.33
C VAL A 92 -6.57 -8.75 5.05
N ALA A 93 -6.02 -8.07 4.04
CA ALA A 93 -6.41 -6.70 3.69
C ALA A 93 -7.87 -6.64 3.21
N ASP A 94 -8.62 -5.63 3.63
CA ASP A 94 -9.99 -5.41 3.13
C ASP A 94 -9.97 -4.82 1.71
N ILE A 95 -9.07 -3.85 1.49
CA ILE A 95 -8.85 -3.17 0.22
C ILE A 95 -7.34 -3.14 -0.08
N ILE A 96 -6.96 -3.32 -1.34
CA ILE A 96 -5.59 -3.19 -1.81
C ILE A 96 -5.59 -2.21 -2.98
N TYR A 97 -4.94 -1.08 -2.77
CA TYR A 97 -4.60 -0.14 -3.82
C TYR A 97 -3.19 -0.44 -4.34
N HIS A 98 -2.98 -0.27 -5.63
CA HIS A 98 -1.66 -0.30 -6.22
C HIS A 98 -1.40 1.00 -6.97
N ILE A 99 -0.19 1.51 -6.81
CA ILE A 99 0.29 2.70 -7.48
C ILE A 99 1.50 2.26 -8.29
N GLN A 100 1.49 2.55 -9.58
CA GLN A 100 2.61 2.24 -10.47
C GLN A 100 2.92 3.45 -11.35
N SER A 101 4.21 3.62 -11.63
CA SER A 101 4.70 4.56 -12.63
C SER A 101 5.71 3.87 -13.52
N SER A 102 5.53 3.98 -14.83
CA SER A 102 6.55 3.63 -15.81
C SER A 102 7.42 4.85 -16.09
N LYS A 103 8.60 4.65 -16.68
CA LYS A 103 9.46 5.78 -17.07
C LYS A 103 8.74 6.76 -18.00
N GLU A 104 7.94 6.25 -18.94
CA GLU A 104 7.14 7.08 -19.84
C GLU A 104 6.04 7.86 -19.09
N MET A 105 5.44 7.25 -18.07
CA MET A 105 4.46 7.94 -17.22
C MET A 105 5.13 9.02 -16.37
N GLU A 106 6.32 8.75 -15.81
CA GLU A 106 7.11 9.74 -15.08
C GLU A 106 7.44 10.97 -15.95
N ASP A 107 7.87 10.75 -17.20
CA ASP A 107 8.15 11.83 -18.17
C ASP A 107 6.90 12.69 -18.46
N LYS A 108 5.71 12.14 -18.24
CA LYS A 108 4.40 12.79 -18.44
C LYS A 108 3.73 13.23 -17.12
N ASN A 109 4.39 13.09 -15.97
CA ASN A 109 3.80 13.34 -14.64
C ASN A 109 2.53 12.52 -14.38
N LEU A 110 2.50 11.27 -14.86
CA LEU A 110 1.38 10.36 -14.70
C LEU A 110 1.71 9.28 -13.67
N LEU A 111 0.67 8.86 -12.95
CA LEU A 111 0.67 7.70 -12.09
C LEU A 111 -0.55 6.86 -12.43
N TYR A 112 -0.39 5.54 -12.50
CA TYR A 112 -1.52 4.65 -12.53
C TYR A 112 -1.89 4.27 -11.10
N PHE A 113 -3.16 4.46 -10.76
CA PHE A 113 -3.75 4.07 -9.49
C PHE A 113 -4.84 3.04 -9.75
N GLY A 114 -4.77 1.89 -9.11
CA GLY A 114 -5.76 0.84 -9.29
C GLY A 114 -6.16 0.14 -8.01
N ILE A 115 -7.36 -0.43 -8.02
CA ILE A 115 -7.88 -1.26 -6.93
C ILE A 115 -7.64 -2.73 -7.29
N ALA A 116 -6.60 -3.33 -6.70
CA ALA A 116 -6.27 -4.74 -6.91
C ALA A 116 -7.24 -5.66 -6.16
N LYS A 117 -7.71 -5.24 -4.98
CA LYS A 117 -8.68 -5.95 -4.15
C LYS A 117 -9.65 -4.97 -3.51
N CYS A 118 -10.93 -5.29 -3.53
CA CYS A 118 -11.95 -4.68 -2.71
C CYS A 118 -12.89 -5.80 -2.27
N ARG A 119 -13.15 -5.95 -0.96
CA ARG A 119 -14.07 -6.98 -0.47
C ARG A 119 -15.53 -6.64 -0.79
N ASP A 120 -15.89 -5.36 -0.70
CA ASP A 120 -17.29 -4.90 -0.65
C ASP A 120 -17.67 -4.00 -1.84
N GLY A 121 -16.93 -4.06 -2.97
CA GLY A 121 -17.22 -3.18 -4.10
C GLY A 121 -16.43 -3.49 -5.37
N ASP A 122 -16.67 -2.64 -6.37
CA ASP A 122 -16.06 -2.76 -7.68
C ASP A 122 -14.58 -2.38 -7.68
N LYS A 123 -13.86 -2.93 -8.66
CA LYS A 123 -12.47 -2.59 -8.90
C LYS A 123 -12.43 -1.54 -9.99
N GLU A 124 -12.04 -0.33 -9.62
CA GLU A 124 -11.83 0.77 -10.55
C GLU A 124 -10.33 1.11 -10.64
N ASN A 125 -9.95 1.62 -11.80
CA ASN A 125 -8.59 2.04 -12.11
C ASN A 125 -8.63 3.43 -12.71
N PHE A 126 -7.65 4.24 -12.36
CA PHE A 126 -7.57 5.64 -12.78
C PHE A 126 -6.11 5.99 -13.10
N THR A 127 -5.94 6.93 -14.02
CA THR A 127 -4.66 7.60 -14.23
C THR A 127 -4.71 8.94 -13.52
N LEU A 128 -3.77 9.15 -12.60
CA LEU A 128 -3.60 10.39 -11.87
C LEU A 128 -2.52 11.21 -12.58
N CYS A 129 -2.78 12.51 -12.78
CA CYS A 129 -1.73 13.46 -13.10
C CYS A 129 -1.17 13.99 -11.78
N CYS A 130 0.09 13.70 -11.50
CA CYS A 130 0.76 14.08 -10.26
C CYS A 130 1.93 14.98 -10.59
N ASP A 131 1.80 16.28 -10.29
CA ASP A 131 2.92 17.20 -10.41
C ASP A 131 3.96 16.90 -9.33
N MET A 132 5.00 16.16 -9.73
CA MET A 132 6.10 15.75 -8.86
C MET A 132 7.03 16.91 -8.49
N SER A 133 6.86 18.09 -9.08
CA SER A 133 7.65 19.28 -8.77
C SER A 133 7.16 20.05 -7.54
N VAL A 134 5.96 19.75 -7.05
CA VAL A 134 5.38 20.39 -5.87
C VAL A 134 5.67 19.54 -4.61
N PRO A 135 6.27 20.12 -3.55
CA PRO A 135 6.43 19.41 -2.28
C PRO A 135 5.07 18.98 -1.72
N MET A 136 4.95 17.71 -1.28
CA MET A 136 3.72 17.06 -0.77
C MET A 136 2.92 17.83 0.31
N PHE A 137 3.47 18.90 0.89
CA PHE A 137 2.77 19.76 1.86
C PHE A 137 1.98 20.91 1.23
N GLY A 138 1.88 20.97 -0.10
CA GLY A 138 1.16 22.03 -0.85
C GLY A 138 0.31 21.51 -2.02
N ILE A 139 -0.33 20.34 -1.89
CA ILE A 139 -1.24 19.84 -2.93
C ILE A 139 -2.49 20.73 -2.94
N GLU A 140 -2.52 21.73 -3.81
CA GLU A 140 -3.68 22.60 -4.02
C GLU A 140 -4.70 22.01 -5.01
N SER A 141 -4.33 20.97 -5.78
CA SER A 141 -5.28 20.27 -6.64
C SER A 141 -4.80 18.87 -7.06
N ILE A 142 -5.64 17.85 -6.85
CA ILE A 142 -5.55 16.56 -7.54
C ILE A 142 -6.53 16.64 -8.71
N GLY A 143 -6.02 16.65 -9.95
CA GLY A 143 -6.84 16.58 -11.15
C GLY A 143 -7.12 15.12 -11.53
N LEU A 144 -8.39 14.73 -11.58
CA LEU A 144 -8.80 13.46 -12.18
C LEU A 144 -8.81 13.63 -13.70
N VAL A 145 -7.90 12.96 -14.40
CA VAL A 145 -7.97 12.84 -15.86
C VAL A 145 -9.01 11.77 -16.17
N LYS A 146 -10.19 12.20 -16.65
CA LYS A 146 -11.30 11.30 -17.04
C LYS A 146 -11.09 10.62 -18.38
N GLU A 147 -10.11 11.07 -19.16
CA GLU A 147 -9.77 10.41 -20.41
C GLU A 147 -8.89 9.20 -20.08
N PRO A 148 -9.29 7.97 -20.47
CA PRO A 148 -8.40 6.83 -20.36
C PRO A 148 -7.16 7.17 -21.18
N VAL A 149 -6.01 7.34 -20.50
CA VAL A 149 -4.74 7.17 -21.21
C VAL A 149 -4.79 5.74 -21.69
N ASP A 150 -4.79 5.55 -23.01
CA ASP A 150 -4.87 4.24 -23.65
C ASP A 150 -4.00 3.29 -22.83
N ARG A 151 -4.67 2.23 -22.34
CA ARG A 151 -4.04 1.21 -21.55
C ARG A 151 -2.81 0.78 -22.35
N PRO A 152 -1.58 0.95 -21.84
CA PRO A 152 -0.42 0.51 -22.58
C PRO A 152 -0.65 -0.95 -22.96
N ASP A 153 -0.39 -1.32 -24.23
CA ASP A 153 -0.70 -2.65 -24.80
C ASP A 153 -0.01 -3.84 -24.08
N TRP A 154 0.73 -3.56 -23.01
CA TRP A 154 1.48 -4.44 -22.13
C TRP A 154 0.92 -4.40 -20.68
N LEU A 155 -0.43 -4.41 -20.53
CA LEU A 155 -1.20 -4.53 -19.27
C LEU A 155 -2.52 -5.31 -19.46
#